data_AF-A0A918C1Q5-F1
#
_entry.id   AF-A0A918C1Q5-F1
#
_cell.length_a   1.000
_cell.length_b   1.000
_cell.length_c   1.000
_cell.angle_alpha   90.00
_cell.angle_beta   90.00
_cell.angle_gamma   90.00
#
_symmetry.space_group_name_H-M   'P 1'
#
loop_
_entity.id
_entity.type
_entity.pdbx_description
1 polymer ?
#
loop_
_entity_poly.entity_id
_entity_poly.type
_entity_poly.pdbx_seq_one_letter_code
_entity_poly.pdbx_strand_id
1 'polypeptide(L)'
;MKRAWKTSTTPGTPGRHAVTAAPGPAVPEPARGVAFEGMQTTYKTAARPDRQSRRMNTSPRFDTKIAVLLREDLEPWQRLNVTAFLVSGLGTQAPEVVGEPYEDADGVPYLPMFRQPVLVFQGTKEVLKAAHARALTRALPRAVFTSDLFSTGHDEANRAAVRAVGTTDLDLVGLAVHGPRNAVDKVLKGASMHP
;
A
#
# COMPACT_ATOMS: atom_id res chain seq x y z
N MET A 1 -18.57 25.71 -8.17
CA MET A 1 -19.60 24.94 -8.89
C MET A 1 -19.63 23.53 -8.32
N LYS A 2 -20.78 23.10 -7.77
CA LYS A 2 -20.98 21.82 -7.06
C LYS A 2 -21.73 20.86 -7.96
N ARG A 3 -21.14 19.72 -8.34
CA ARG A 3 -21.85 18.46 -8.67
C ARG A 3 -20.94 17.27 -8.36
N ALA A 4 -20.85 16.92 -7.08
CA ALA A 4 -20.39 15.62 -6.65
C ALA A 4 -21.63 14.80 -6.27
N TRP A 5 -21.91 13.78 -7.09
CA TRP A 5 -22.53 12.50 -6.76
C TRP A 5 -23.65 12.48 -5.68
N LYS A 6 -24.92 12.35 -6.10
CA LYS A 6 -26.04 12.03 -5.19
C LYS A 6 -26.09 10.52 -4.95
N THR A 7 -25.59 10.06 -3.81
CA THR A 7 -26.05 8.80 -3.19
C THR A 7 -26.45 9.10 -1.74
N SER A 8 -27.72 8.86 -1.46
CA SER A 8 -28.38 8.99 -0.16
C SER A 8 -27.66 8.13 0.89
N THR A 9 -27.36 8.70 2.06
CA THR A 9 -26.97 7.91 3.24
C THR A 9 -27.61 8.53 4.47
N THR A 10 -28.77 8.02 4.86
CA THR A 10 -29.34 8.24 6.20
C THR A 10 -28.73 7.18 7.13
N PRO A 11 -28.00 7.56 8.19
CA PRO A 11 -27.43 6.57 9.12
C PRO A 11 -28.52 5.90 9.96
N GLY A 12 -28.55 4.56 9.96
CA GLY A 12 -29.36 3.75 10.86
C GLY A 12 -28.74 3.64 12.27
N THR A 13 -29.60 3.56 13.28
CA THR A 13 -29.30 3.56 14.72
C THR A 13 -28.55 2.30 15.20
N PRO A 14 -27.53 2.40 16.09
CA PRO A 14 -26.89 1.22 16.70
C PRO A 14 -27.72 0.62 17.86
N GLY A 15 -27.89 -0.71 17.82
CA GLY A 15 -28.48 -1.52 18.90
C GLY A 15 -27.50 -1.84 20.03
N ARG A 16 -28.07 -2.20 21.20
CA ARG A 16 -27.43 -2.33 22.53
C ARG A 16 -26.85 -3.73 22.84
N HIS A 17 -25.70 -3.71 23.51
CA HIS A 17 -25.14 -4.56 24.60
C HIS A 17 -25.27 -6.09 24.61
N ALA A 18 -24.15 -6.77 24.95
CA ALA A 18 -24.09 -7.70 26.08
C ALA A 18 -22.67 -7.80 26.68
N VAL A 19 -22.60 -7.76 28.00
CA VAL A 19 -21.40 -7.93 28.85
C VAL A 19 -21.45 -9.33 29.44
N THR A 20 -20.33 -10.03 29.57
CA THR A 20 -20.17 -11.08 30.60
C THR A 20 -18.72 -11.19 31.06
N ALA A 21 -18.53 -11.19 32.38
CA ALA A 21 -17.25 -11.36 33.08
C ALA A 21 -17.22 -12.72 33.78
N ALA A 22 -16.01 -13.27 33.99
CA ALA A 22 -15.75 -14.25 35.05
C ALA A 22 -14.26 -14.21 35.49
N PRO A 23 -13.93 -14.47 36.78
CA PRO A 23 -12.62 -14.19 37.37
C PRO A 23 -11.70 -15.42 37.48
N GLY A 24 -10.38 -15.22 37.53
CA GLY A 24 -9.37 -16.24 37.87
C GLY A 24 -8.61 -15.88 39.16
N PRO A 25 -8.28 -16.84 40.05
CA PRO A 25 -7.57 -16.57 41.30
C PRO A 25 -6.03 -16.71 41.20
N ALA A 26 -5.37 -16.20 42.24
CA ALA A 26 -3.96 -15.82 42.34
C ALA A 26 -2.96 -16.94 42.74
N VAL A 27 -1.68 -16.59 42.53
CA VAL A 27 -0.39 -17.28 42.74
C VAL A 27 -0.08 -17.55 44.24
N PRO A 28 0.85 -18.46 44.57
CA PRO A 28 2.00 -17.98 45.35
C PRO A 28 3.38 -18.59 45.00
N GLU A 29 4.39 -17.75 45.21
CA GLU A 29 5.85 -17.95 45.15
C GLU A 29 6.37 -18.76 46.36
N PRO A 30 7.61 -19.29 46.33
CA PRO A 30 8.44 -19.06 47.51
C PRO A 30 9.95 -18.80 47.27
N ALA A 31 10.42 -17.84 48.05
CA ALA A 31 11.54 -17.87 49.01
C ALA A 31 13.03 -17.88 48.56
N ARG A 32 13.75 -16.98 49.23
CA ARG A 32 15.17 -16.63 49.16
C ARG A 32 16.04 -17.51 50.07
N GLY A 33 17.33 -17.59 49.71
CA GLY A 33 18.48 -17.95 50.56
C GLY A 33 19.68 -18.23 49.65
N VAL A 34 20.96 -17.93 49.92
CA VAL A 34 21.72 -17.41 51.06
C VAL A 34 23.05 -16.90 50.45
N ALA A 35 23.73 -15.96 51.12
CA ALA A 35 25.01 -15.37 50.71
C ALA A 35 26.21 -16.34 50.81
N PHE A 36 27.22 -16.14 49.97
CA PHE A 36 28.60 -16.60 50.19
C PHE A 36 29.61 -15.55 49.72
N GLU A 37 30.61 -15.34 50.56
CA GLU A 37 31.71 -14.38 50.47
C GLU A 37 32.99 -15.05 49.94
N GLY A 38 33.84 -14.27 49.26
CA GLY A 38 35.29 -14.54 49.15
C GLY A 38 35.77 -15.24 47.87
N MET A 39 36.63 -14.53 47.13
CA MET A 39 37.94 -14.98 46.62
C MET A 39 38.26 -14.27 45.29
N GLN A 40 39.25 -13.37 45.33
CA GLN A 40 39.89 -12.85 44.12
C GLN A 40 40.60 -13.99 43.41
N THR A 41 40.30 -14.22 42.14
CA THR A 41 41.21 -14.92 41.23
C THR A 41 41.05 -14.32 39.84
N THR A 42 42.16 -13.80 39.32
CA THR A 42 42.29 -13.28 37.97
C THR A 42 42.44 -14.45 36.99
N TYR A 43 41.45 -14.63 36.11
CA TYR A 43 41.59 -15.44 34.90
C TYR A 43 40.99 -14.71 33.70
N LYS A 44 41.88 -14.49 32.73
CA LYS A 44 41.68 -13.86 31.43
C LYS A 44 40.60 -14.65 30.67
N THR A 45 39.42 -14.05 30.44
CA THR A 45 38.33 -14.69 29.71
C THR A 45 38.23 -14.14 28.28
N ALA A 46 38.12 -15.08 27.34
CA ALA A 46 38.25 -14.95 25.89
C ALA A 46 37.28 -13.95 25.23
N ALA A 47 37.67 -13.51 24.03
CA ALA A 47 36.89 -12.65 23.15
C ALA A 47 35.48 -13.21 22.93
N ARG A 48 34.47 -12.36 23.11
CA ARG A 48 33.07 -12.68 22.84
C ARG A 48 32.92 -13.07 21.36
N PRO A 49 32.21 -14.16 21.03
CA PRO A 49 31.85 -14.41 19.65
C PRO A 49 30.97 -13.25 19.18
N ASP A 50 31.32 -12.76 18.01
CA ASP A 50 30.61 -11.74 17.25
C ASP A 50 29.10 -11.99 17.33
N ARG A 51 28.39 -11.07 17.99
CA ARG A 51 26.93 -11.06 17.99
C ARG A 51 26.54 -10.62 16.59
N GLN A 52 26.61 -11.55 15.63
CA GLN A 52 25.99 -11.40 14.33
C GLN A 52 24.53 -11.05 14.62
N SER A 53 24.23 -9.77 14.47
CA SER A 53 22.89 -9.25 14.53
C SER A 53 22.16 -9.86 13.34
N ARG A 54 21.59 -11.04 13.55
CA ARG A 54 20.59 -11.62 12.67
C ARG A 54 19.44 -10.62 12.67
N ARG A 55 19.49 -9.66 11.76
CA ARG A 55 18.35 -8.81 11.43
C ARG A 55 17.24 -9.79 11.05
N MET A 56 16.34 -10.04 11.99
CA MET A 56 15.04 -10.62 11.74
C MET A 56 14.27 -9.60 10.89
N ASN A 57 14.62 -9.50 9.60
CA ASN A 57 13.80 -8.83 8.61
C ASN A 57 12.61 -9.77 8.35
N THR A 58 11.62 -9.73 9.24
CA THR A 58 10.42 -10.57 9.17
C THR A 58 9.37 -10.03 8.21
N SER A 59 9.61 -8.89 7.57
CA SER A 59 8.75 -8.42 6.48
C SER A 59 9.08 -9.22 5.21
N PRO A 60 8.10 -9.90 4.59
CA PRO A 60 8.27 -10.49 3.28
C PRO A 60 8.75 -9.40 2.32
N ARG A 61 9.97 -9.53 1.82
CA ARG A 61 10.51 -8.58 0.85
C ARG A 61 10.00 -9.01 -0.52
N PHE A 62 9.09 -8.24 -1.09
CA PHE A 62 8.59 -8.49 -2.45
C PHE A 62 9.64 -8.08 -3.48
N ASP A 63 9.89 -8.96 -4.45
CA ASP A 63 10.74 -8.66 -5.62
C ASP A 63 10.07 -7.66 -6.57
N THR A 64 8.74 -7.63 -6.52
CA THR A 64 7.87 -6.70 -7.25
C THR A 64 7.47 -5.49 -6.41
N LYS A 65 7.00 -4.45 -7.08
CA LYS A 65 6.49 -3.22 -6.46
C LYS A 65 5.24 -2.76 -7.21
N ILE A 66 4.22 -2.36 -6.47
CA ILE A 66 3.10 -1.56 -7.01
C ILE A 66 3.37 -0.11 -6.66
N ALA A 67 3.27 0.76 -7.66
CA ALA A 67 3.35 2.20 -7.45
C ALA A 67 2.26 2.94 -8.19
N VAL A 68 1.77 4.00 -7.55
CA VAL A 68 0.86 4.99 -8.11
C VAL A 68 1.59 6.32 -8.12
N LEU A 69 1.54 7.04 -9.23
CA LEU A 69 2.04 8.41 -9.37
C LEU A 69 0.86 9.31 -9.73
N LEU A 70 0.63 10.35 -8.92
CA LEU A 70 -0.45 11.31 -9.09
C LEU A 70 0.11 12.68 -9.49
N ARG A 71 -0.69 13.45 -10.24
CA ARG A 71 -0.36 14.85 -10.52
C ARG A 71 -0.54 15.67 -9.24
N GLU A 72 0.43 16.51 -8.95
CA GLU A 72 0.52 17.24 -7.67
C GLU A 72 -0.49 18.38 -7.53
N ASP A 73 -1.21 18.76 -8.59
CA ASP A 73 -2.22 19.81 -8.61
C ASP A 73 -3.64 19.28 -8.32
N LEU A 74 -3.81 17.98 -8.13
CA LEU A 74 -5.12 17.38 -7.86
C LEU A 74 -5.61 17.71 -6.45
N GLU A 75 -6.92 17.94 -6.34
CA GLU A 75 -7.62 18.02 -5.06
C GLU A 75 -7.54 16.70 -4.28
N PRO A 76 -7.57 16.70 -2.94
CA PRO A 76 -7.44 15.47 -2.15
C PRO A 76 -8.43 14.38 -2.54
N TRP A 77 -9.69 14.73 -2.80
CA TRP A 77 -10.71 13.77 -3.21
C TRP A 77 -10.45 13.20 -4.62
N GLN A 78 -9.88 13.99 -5.54
CA GLN A 78 -9.51 13.53 -6.88
C GLN A 78 -8.37 12.51 -6.78
N ARG A 79 -7.38 12.74 -5.92
CA ARG A 79 -6.27 11.81 -5.68
C ARG A 79 -6.76 10.45 -5.21
N LEU A 80 -7.70 10.43 -4.26
CA LEU A 80 -8.31 9.21 -3.73
C LEU A 80 -9.07 8.46 -4.84
N ASN A 81 -9.88 9.17 -5.62
CA ASN A 81 -10.64 8.59 -6.72
C ASN A 81 -9.74 8.01 -7.80
N VAL A 82 -8.76 8.79 -8.29
CA VAL A 82 -7.80 8.35 -9.30
C VAL A 82 -7.02 7.13 -8.81
N THR A 83 -6.56 7.12 -7.56
CA THR A 83 -5.85 5.97 -6.98
C THR A 83 -6.72 4.72 -6.98
N ALA A 84 -7.98 4.81 -6.56
CA ALA A 84 -8.91 3.69 -6.53
C ALA A 84 -9.13 3.10 -7.94
N PHE A 85 -9.35 3.94 -8.95
CA PHE A 85 -9.49 3.48 -10.33
C PHE A 85 -8.22 2.84 -10.86
N LEU A 86 -7.06 3.47 -10.67
CA LEU A 86 -5.79 3.01 -11.22
C LEU A 86 -5.40 1.62 -10.71
N VAL A 87 -5.67 1.33 -9.43
CA VAL A 87 -5.28 0.03 -8.85
C VAL A 87 -6.30 -1.07 -9.14
N SER A 88 -7.56 -0.73 -9.43
CA SER A 88 -8.64 -1.71 -9.66
C SER A 88 -8.31 -2.72 -10.77
N GLY A 89 -7.59 -2.31 -11.81
CA GLY A 89 -7.21 -3.17 -12.94
C GLY A 89 -6.02 -4.09 -12.68
N LEU A 90 -5.21 -3.83 -11.64
CA LEU A 90 -3.95 -4.56 -11.42
C LEU A 90 -4.19 -6.01 -11.00
N GLY A 91 -5.15 -6.27 -10.11
CA GLY A 91 -5.43 -7.62 -9.62
C GLY A 91 -5.94 -8.58 -10.69
N THR A 92 -6.57 -8.08 -11.76
CA THR A 92 -7.04 -8.92 -12.86
C THR A 92 -5.91 -9.27 -13.83
N GLN A 93 -4.97 -8.34 -14.06
CA GLN A 93 -3.85 -8.54 -14.98
C GLN A 93 -2.64 -9.22 -14.34
N ALA A 94 -2.49 -9.09 -13.03
CA ALA A 94 -1.43 -9.71 -12.23
C ALA A 94 -2.09 -10.38 -10.99
N PRO A 95 -2.77 -11.52 -11.16
CA PRO A 95 -3.49 -12.19 -10.06
C PRO A 95 -2.61 -12.47 -8.85
N GLU A 96 -1.30 -12.65 -9.07
CA GLU A 96 -0.31 -12.84 -8.02
C GLU A 96 -0.15 -11.64 -7.08
N VAL A 97 -0.72 -10.46 -7.38
CA VAL A 97 -0.71 -9.33 -6.44
C VAL A 97 -1.84 -9.36 -5.43
N VAL A 98 -2.88 -10.16 -5.69
CA VAL A 98 -4.04 -10.33 -4.82
C VAL A 98 -3.73 -11.44 -3.80
N GLY A 99 -4.11 -11.21 -2.54
CA GLY A 99 -3.99 -12.20 -1.47
C GLY A 99 -5.22 -13.10 -1.35
N GLU A 100 -5.36 -13.71 -0.19
CA GLU A 100 -6.54 -14.52 0.16
C GLU A 100 -7.68 -13.63 0.71
N PRO A 101 -8.93 -14.11 0.67
CA PRO A 101 -10.03 -13.49 1.40
C PRO A 101 -9.67 -13.26 2.86
N TYR A 102 -10.08 -12.12 3.38
CA TYR A 102 -9.90 -11.81 4.80
C TYR A 102 -11.05 -12.46 5.57
N GLU A 103 -10.81 -12.85 6.80
CA GLU A 103 -11.82 -13.41 7.70
C GLU A 103 -11.65 -12.72 9.05
N ASP A 104 -12.76 -12.28 9.66
CA ASP A 104 -12.72 -11.77 11.02
C ASP A 104 -12.78 -12.89 12.06
N ALA A 105 -12.73 -12.53 13.33
CA ALA A 105 -12.74 -13.52 14.42
C ALA A 105 -14.05 -14.33 14.51
N ASP A 106 -15.13 -13.86 13.87
CA ASP A 106 -16.45 -14.51 13.88
C ASP A 106 -16.68 -15.37 12.63
N GLY A 107 -15.68 -15.46 11.74
CA GLY A 107 -15.76 -16.23 10.51
C GLY A 107 -16.47 -15.51 9.36
N VAL A 108 -16.67 -14.19 9.45
CA VAL A 108 -17.26 -13.42 8.34
C VAL A 108 -16.20 -13.20 7.26
N PRO A 109 -16.43 -13.63 6.00
CA PRO A 109 -15.47 -13.43 4.93
C PRO A 109 -15.58 -12.01 4.33
N TYR A 110 -14.43 -11.46 3.94
CA TYR A 110 -14.26 -10.18 3.26
C TYR A 110 -13.44 -10.37 1.98
N LEU A 111 -13.52 -9.38 1.08
CA LEU A 111 -12.81 -9.44 -0.19
C LEU A 111 -11.29 -9.56 -0.01
N PRO A 112 -10.60 -10.32 -0.88
CA PRO A 112 -9.15 -10.30 -0.93
C PRO A 112 -8.64 -8.92 -1.36
N MET A 113 -7.50 -8.51 -0.80
CA MET A 113 -6.84 -7.24 -1.12
C MET A 113 -5.41 -7.49 -1.61
N PHE A 114 -4.68 -6.44 -2.01
CA PHE A 114 -3.28 -6.59 -2.38
C PHE A 114 -2.46 -7.15 -1.23
N ARG A 115 -1.70 -8.22 -1.52
CA ARG A 115 -0.78 -8.81 -0.54
C ARG A 115 0.55 -8.07 -0.42
N GLN A 116 0.80 -7.06 -1.27
CA GLN A 116 1.98 -6.20 -1.23
C GLN A 116 1.56 -4.72 -1.14
N PRO A 117 2.37 -3.84 -0.50
CA PRO A 117 2.03 -2.43 -0.37
C PRO A 117 1.90 -1.70 -1.73
N VAL A 118 0.94 -0.78 -1.80
CA VAL A 118 0.83 0.22 -2.88
C VAL A 118 1.55 1.48 -2.45
N LEU A 119 2.63 1.85 -3.14
CA LEU A 119 3.40 3.05 -2.83
C LEU A 119 2.88 4.23 -3.68
N VAL A 120 2.42 5.30 -3.03
CA VAL A 120 1.78 6.45 -3.71
C VAL A 120 2.72 7.65 -3.76
N PHE A 121 3.03 8.11 -4.96
CA PHE A 121 3.93 9.21 -5.26
C PHE A 121 3.16 10.37 -5.88
N GLN A 122 3.76 11.55 -5.86
CA GLN A 122 3.28 12.71 -6.60
C GLN A 122 4.39 13.35 -7.44
N GLY A 123 3.99 14.12 -8.45
CA GLY A 123 4.89 14.98 -9.20
C GLY A 123 4.16 15.82 -10.24
N THR A 124 4.93 16.62 -10.98
CA THR A 124 4.39 17.49 -12.04
C THR A 124 3.87 16.70 -13.23
N LYS A 125 3.16 17.38 -14.14
CA LYS A 125 2.73 16.82 -15.44
C LYS A 125 3.89 16.24 -16.25
N GLU A 126 5.04 16.90 -16.25
CA GLU A 126 6.25 16.49 -16.96
C GLU A 126 6.84 15.21 -16.36
N VAL A 127 6.82 15.09 -15.03
CA VAL A 127 7.24 13.87 -14.33
C VAL A 127 6.34 12.70 -14.72
N LEU A 128 5.01 12.91 -14.77
CA LEU A 128 4.05 11.90 -15.23
C LEU A 128 4.29 11.48 -16.68
N LYS A 129 4.48 12.45 -17.59
CA LYS A 129 4.78 12.18 -19.01
C LYS A 129 6.05 11.36 -19.17
N ALA A 130 7.11 11.71 -18.43
CA ALA A 130 8.37 10.97 -18.45
C ALA A 130 8.24 9.57 -17.84
N ALA A 131 7.49 9.42 -16.73
CA ALA A 131 7.22 8.13 -16.11
C ALA A 131 6.43 7.21 -17.06
N HIS A 132 5.40 7.74 -17.72
CA HIS A 132 4.63 6.99 -18.71
C HIS A 132 5.49 6.50 -19.86
N ALA A 133 6.33 7.36 -20.45
CA ALA A 133 7.27 6.98 -21.51
C ALA A 133 8.22 5.85 -21.05
N ARG A 134 8.78 5.95 -19.84
CA ARG A 134 9.66 4.91 -19.29
C ARG A 134 8.92 3.60 -19.04
N ALA A 135 7.67 3.65 -18.57
CA ALA A 135 6.85 2.47 -18.37
C ALA A 135 6.61 1.75 -19.71
N LEU A 136 6.30 2.50 -20.77
CA LEU A 136 6.15 1.98 -22.14
C LEU A 136 7.44 1.32 -22.64
N THR A 137 8.58 2.01 -22.60
CA THR A 137 9.88 1.46 -23.04
C THR A 137 10.27 0.19 -22.30
N ARG A 138 9.82 0.03 -21.05
CA ARG A 138 10.10 -1.16 -20.21
C ARG A 138 9.03 -2.24 -20.27
N ALA A 139 7.97 -2.04 -21.07
CA ALA A 139 6.83 -2.94 -21.18
C ALA A 139 6.17 -3.32 -19.83
N LEU A 140 6.22 -2.45 -18.82
CA LEU A 140 5.65 -2.76 -17.50
C LEU A 140 4.12 -2.66 -17.49
N PRO A 141 3.37 -3.62 -16.92
CA PRO A 141 1.93 -3.47 -16.68
C PRO A 141 1.59 -2.12 -16.05
N ARG A 142 0.60 -1.42 -16.63
CA ARG A 142 0.26 -0.06 -16.24
C ARG A 142 -1.24 0.23 -16.38
N ALA A 143 -1.72 1.16 -15.57
CA ALA A 143 -3.02 1.80 -15.73
C ALA A 143 -2.81 3.31 -15.83
N VAL A 144 -3.67 4.00 -16.58
CA VAL A 144 -3.60 5.45 -16.80
C VAL A 144 -4.93 6.10 -16.44
N PHE A 145 -4.86 7.34 -15.97
CA PHE A 145 -6.01 8.20 -15.78
C PHE A 145 -5.68 9.57 -16.39
N THR A 146 -6.43 10.00 -17.41
CA THR A 146 -6.30 11.35 -18.00
C THR A 146 -7.32 12.30 -17.39
N SER A 147 -7.06 13.60 -17.47
CA SER A 147 -7.95 14.63 -16.93
C SER A 147 -9.37 14.57 -17.50
N ASP A 148 -9.52 14.18 -18.78
CA ASP A 148 -10.80 14.05 -19.46
C ASP A 148 -11.78 13.11 -18.74
N LEU A 149 -11.28 12.07 -18.08
CA LEU A 149 -12.10 11.08 -17.38
C LEU A 149 -12.92 11.70 -16.23
N PHE A 150 -12.49 12.83 -15.67
CA PHE A 150 -13.29 13.55 -14.66
C PHE A 150 -14.60 14.12 -15.23
N SER A 151 -14.68 14.28 -16.56
CA SER A 151 -15.83 14.85 -17.24
C SER A 151 -16.74 13.80 -17.89
N THR A 152 -16.40 12.51 -17.78
CA THR A 152 -17.25 11.43 -18.31
C THR A 152 -18.04 10.72 -17.19
N GLY A 153 -19.09 9.99 -17.58
CA GLY A 153 -19.98 9.32 -16.63
C GLY A 153 -19.87 7.79 -16.59
N HIS A 154 -19.15 7.16 -17.53
CA HIS A 154 -19.10 5.70 -17.64
C HIS A 154 -17.85 5.20 -18.37
N ASP A 155 -17.55 3.91 -18.17
CA ASP A 155 -16.34 3.25 -18.64
C ASP A 155 -16.16 3.29 -20.18
N GLU A 156 -17.22 3.09 -20.96
CA GLU A 156 -17.14 3.23 -22.42
C GLU A 156 -16.71 4.64 -22.87
N ALA A 157 -17.26 5.69 -22.24
CA ALA A 157 -16.86 7.07 -22.53
C ALA A 157 -15.43 7.37 -22.07
N ASN A 158 -15.01 6.84 -20.92
CA ASN A 158 -13.62 6.92 -20.45
C ASN A 158 -12.66 6.33 -21.49
N ARG A 159 -12.93 5.11 -21.98
CA ARG A 159 -12.08 4.47 -22.99
C ARG A 159 -12.07 5.22 -24.31
N ALA A 160 -13.22 5.74 -24.74
CA ALA A 160 -13.31 6.54 -25.96
C ALA A 160 -12.49 7.83 -25.86
N ALA A 161 -12.55 8.53 -24.72
CA ALA A 161 -11.76 9.74 -24.47
C ALA A 161 -10.25 9.46 -24.54
N VAL A 162 -9.78 8.40 -23.89
CA VAL A 162 -8.35 8.00 -23.97
C VAL A 162 -7.96 7.62 -25.39
N ARG A 163 -8.80 6.86 -26.10
CA ARG A 163 -8.53 6.40 -27.48
C ARG A 163 -8.42 7.55 -28.49
N ALA A 164 -9.07 8.67 -28.23
CA ALA A 164 -9.08 9.83 -29.12
C ALA A 164 -7.74 10.61 -29.11
N VAL A 165 -6.85 10.35 -28.15
CA VAL A 165 -5.64 11.15 -27.92
C VAL A 165 -4.38 10.32 -28.18
N GLY A 166 -3.42 10.91 -28.90
CA GLY A 166 -2.12 10.30 -29.16
C GLY A 166 -1.32 10.07 -27.88
N THR A 167 -0.49 9.03 -27.85
CA THR A 167 0.27 8.61 -26.64
C THR A 167 1.10 9.74 -26.01
N THR A 168 1.66 10.65 -26.82
CA THR A 168 2.48 11.78 -26.35
C THR A 168 1.67 12.97 -25.84
N ASP A 169 0.37 12.97 -26.14
CA ASP A 169 -0.54 14.10 -25.95
C ASP A 169 -1.54 13.84 -24.82
N LEU A 170 -1.53 12.64 -24.25
CA LEU A 170 -2.33 12.28 -23.07
C LEU A 170 -2.06 13.26 -21.91
N ASP A 171 -3.10 13.96 -21.46
CA ASP A 171 -3.06 14.78 -20.24
C ASP A 171 -3.22 13.90 -19.00
N LEU A 172 -2.16 13.18 -18.65
CA LEU A 172 -2.15 12.28 -17.50
C LEU A 172 -2.32 13.05 -16.18
N VAL A 173 -3.23 12.57 -15.36
CA VAL A 173 -3.39 12.98 -13.94
C VAL A 173 -2.98 11.87 -12.98
N GLY A 174 -2.89 10.63 -13.46
CA GLY A 174 -2.39 9.51 -12.68
C GLY A 174 -1.87 8.35 -13.53
N LEU A 175 -0.93 7.60 -12.95
CA LEU A 175 -0.29 6.43 -13.54
C LEU A 175 -0.08 5.39 -12.44
N ALA A 176 -0.55 4.16 -12.63
CA ALA A 176 -0.13 3.02 -11.83
C ALA A 176 0.78 2.10 -12.63
N VAL A 177 1.81 1.55 -11.99
CA VAL A 177 2.73 0.58 -12.57
C VAL A 177 3.00 -0.57 -11.60
N HIS A 178 3.14 -1.77 -12.16
CA HIS A 178 3.53 -2.97 -11.43
C HIS A 178 4.72 -3.65 -12.14
N GLY A 179 5.67 -4.19 -11.37
CA GLY A 179 6.76 -4.98 -11.91
C GLY A 179 7.98 -5.06 -10.98
N PRO A 180 9.14 -5.49 -11.49
CA PRO A 180 10.38 -5.60 -10.70
C PRO A 180 10.74 -4.26 -10.06
N ARG A 181 11.10 -4.28 -8.77
CA ARG A 181 11.30 -3.07 -7.96
C ARG A 181 12.24 -2.05 -8.62
N ASN A 182 13.40 -2.52 -9.12
CA ASN A 182 14.38 -1.67 -9.80
C ASN A 182 13.84 -1.02 -11.09
N ALA A 183 12.93 -1.69 -11.80
CA ALA A 183 12.31 -1.14 -13.00
C ALA A 183 11.28 -0.06 -12.63
N VAL A 184 10.46 -0.31 -11.61
CA VAL A 184 9.48 0.66 -11.09
C VAL A 184 10.19 1.90 -10.53
N ASP A 185 11.27 1.74 -9.77
CA ASP A 185 12.02 2.87 -9.22
C ASP A 185 12.61 3.76 -10.33
N LYS A 186 13.05 3.17 -11.45
CA LYS A 186 13.51 3.92 -12.63
C LYS A 186 12.37 4.68 -13.32
N VAL A 187 11.15 4.11 -13.35
CA VAL A 187 9.97 4.79 -13.90
C VAL A 187 9.66 6.04 -13.10
N LEU A 188 9.66 5.93 -11.77
CA LEU A 188 9.30 6.99 -10.83
C LEU A 188 10.41 8.04 -10.61
N LYS A 189 11.52 7.99 -11.36
CA LYS A 189 12.61 8.96 -11.22
C LYS A 189 12.08 10.39 -11.42
N GLY A 190 12.23 11.23 -10.38
CA GLY A 190 11.76 12.61 -10.33
C GLY A 190 10.47 12.82 -9.53
N ALA A 191 9.78 11.74 -9.15
CA ALA A 191 8.61 11.82 -8.28
C ALA A 191 9.03 11.86 -6.80
N SER A 192 8.17 12.42 -5.95
CA SER A 192 8.30 12.43 -4.49
C SER A 192 7.27 11.52 -3.84
N MET A 193 7.56 11.01 -2.64
CA MET A 193 6.58 10.27 -1.86
C MET A 193 5.39 11.18 -1.55
N HIS A 194 4.17 10.69 -1.70
CA HIS A 194 2.99 11.47 -1.32
C HIS A 194 3.01 11.74 0.20
N PRO A 195 2.68 12.95 0.65
CA PRO A 195 2.61 13.30 2.08
C PRO A 195 1.49 12.56 2.81
#